data_AF-K1SKM4-F1
#
_entry.id   AF-K1SKM4-F1
#
_cell.length_a   1.000
_cell.length_b   1.000
_cell.length_c   1.000
_cell.angle_alpha   90.00
_cell.angle_beta   90.00
_cell.angle_gamma   90.00
#
_symmetry.space_group_name_H-M   'P 1'
#
loop_
_entity.id
_entity.type
_entity.pdbx_description
1 polymer ?
#
loop_
_entity_poly.entity_id
_entity_poly.type
_entity_poly.pdbx_seq_one_letter_code
_entity_poly.pdbx_strand_id
1 'polypeptide(L)' 'MKEDNVTRLAVCPRCGKAYHEPPALSRLDNETLICPDCGTREA' A
#
# COMPACT_ATOMS: atom_id res chain seq x y z
N MET A 1 29.16 5.92 -0.90
CA MET A 1 27.72 6.20 -0.70
C MET A 1 26.99 4.88 -0.83
N LYS A 2 26.31 4.42 0.24
CA LYS A 2 25.63 3.12 0.22
C LYS A 2 24.33 3.28 -0.55
N GLU A 3 24.12 2.40 -1.51
CA GLU A 3 22.95 2.37 -2.37
C GLU A 3 21.69 2.20 -1.51
N ASP A 4 20.83 3.23 -1.53
CA ASP A 4 19.42 3.14 -1.16
C ASP A 4 18.73 2.16 -2.12
N ASN A 5 18.97 0.86 -1.90
CA ASN A 5 18.09 -0.22 -2.34
C ASN A 5 16.79 -0.11 -1.54
N VAL A 6 16.07 0.99 -1.74
CA VAL A 6 14.64 1.06 -1.48
C VAL A 6 14.03 0.09 -2.48
N THR A 7 14.06 -1.20 -2.14
CA THR A 7 12.97 -2.10 -2.49
C THR A 7 11.72 -1.28 -2.24
N ARG A 8 11.02 -0.88 -3.29
CA ARG A 8 9.87 0.04 -3.26
C ARG A 8 8.69 -0.64 -2.57
N LEU A 9 8.89 -0.99 -1.30
CA LEU A 9 7.89 -1.41 -0.37
C LEU A 9 7.01 -0.19 -0.18
N ALA A 10 5.90 -0.15 -0.90
CA ALA A 10 4.92 0.89 -0.71
C ALA A 10 4.31 0.68 0.68
N VAL A 11 4.21 1.75 1.46
CA VAL A 11 3.64 1.69 2.80
C VAL A 11 2.18 2.09 2.71
N CYS A 12 1.30 1.27 3.28
CA CYS A 12 -0.14 1.52 3.26
C CYS A 12 -0.47 2.73 4.14
N PRO A 13 -1.11 3.78 3.60
CA PRO A 13 -1.51 4.94 4.42
C PRO A 13 -2.65 4.61 5.40
N ARG A 14 -3.38 3.50 5.22
CA ARG A 14 -4.47 3.09 6.14
C ARG A 14 -3.98 2.35 7.38
N CYS A 15 -2.98 1.46 7.22
CA CYS A 15 -2.51 0.59 8.31
C CYS A 15 -1.03 0.72 8.64
N GLY A 16 -0.27 1.52 7.88
CA GLY A 16 1.16 1.74 8.08
C GLY A 16 2.04 0.53 7.72
N LYS A 17 1.49 -0.54 7.16
CA LYS A 17 2.26 -1.72 6.77
C LYS A 17 2.90 -1.54 5.40
N ALA A 18 4.18 -1.87 5.31
CA ALA A 18 4.86 -2.09 4.05
C ALA A 18 4.20 -3.27 3.32
N TYR A 19 3.83 -3.07 2.06
CA TYR A 19 3.32 -4.10 1.18
C TYR A 19 4.21 -4.18 -0.07
N HIS A 20 4.40 -5.41 -0.53
CA HIS A 20 5.11 -5.75 -1.76
C HIS A 20 4.16 -6.14 -2.91
N GLU A 21 2.90 -6.41 -2.58
CA GLU A 21 1.85 -6.80 -3.52
C GLU A 21 1.29 -5.58 -4.26
N PRO A 22 0.47 -5.77 -5.31
CA PRO A 22 -0.20 -4.65 -5.97
C PRO A 22 -1.09 -3.89 -4.97
N PRO A 23 -1.03 -2.55 -4.91
CA PRO A 23 -1.96 -1.80 -4.08
C PRO A 23 -3.40 -1.99 -4.56
N ALA A 24 -4.32 -2.05 -3.61
CA ALA A 24 -5.74 -1.94 -3.86
C ALA A 24 -6.17 -0.47 -3.86
N LEU A 25 -7.17 -0.14 -4.67
CA LEU A 25 -7.81 1.18 -4.64
C LEU A 25 -8.81 1.21 -3.47
N SER A 26 -8.68 2.20 -2.59
CA SER A 26 -9.62 2.44 -1.49
C SER A 26 -11.03 2.61 -2.04
N ARG A 27 -12.02 1.88 -1.52
CA ARG A 27 -13.42 2.02 -1.96
C ARG A 27 -14.14 3.18 -1.28
N LEU A 28 -13.60 3.72 -0.18
CA LEU A 28 -14.14 4.93 0.45
C LEU A 28 -13.88 6.16 -0.41
N ASP A 29 -12.66 6.29 -0.93
CA ASP A 29 -12.21 7.50 -1.60
C ASP A 29 -12.01 7.30 -3.11
N ASN A 30 -11.97 6.05 -3.60
CA ASN A 30 -11.70 5.65 -4.99
C ASN A 30 -10.43 6.29 -5.62
N GLU A 31 -9.54 6.83 -4.80
CA GLU A 31 -8.33 7.54 -5.24
C GLU A 31 -7.09 7.04 -4.48
N THR A 32 -7.25 6.71 -3.19
CA THR A 32 -6.13 6.29 -2.34
C THR A 32 -5.70 4.85 -2.65
N LEU A 33 -4.41 4.66 -2.96
CA LEU A 33 -3.80 3.34 -3.06
C LEU A 33 -3.41 2.81 -1.67
N ILE A 34 -3.98 1.66 -1.30
CA ILE A 34 -3.85 1.02 0.01
C ILE A 34 -3.36 -0.42 -0.16
N CYS A 35 -2.92 -1.08 0.92
CA CYS A 35 -2.53 -2.49 0.81
C CYS A 35 -3.72 -3.38 0.43
N PRO A 36 -3.49 -4.54 -0.22
CA PRO A 36 -4.54 -5.48 -0.60
C PRO A 36 -5.37 -5.95 0.61
N ASP A 37 -4.76 -6.10 1.80
CA ASP A 37 -5.47 -6.39 3.04
C ASP A 37 -6.53 -5.32 3.38
N CYS A 38 -6.17 -4.04 3.31
CA CYS A 38 -7.10 -2.96 3.61
C CYS A 38 -8.17 -2.86 2.53
N GLY A 39 -7.81 -3.01 1.24
CA GLY A 39 -8.78 -3.02 0.15
C GLY A 39 -9.77 -4.18 0.22
N THR A 40 -9.31 -5.38 0.62
CA THR A 40 -10.19 -6.56 0.80
C THR A 40 -11.17 -6.38 1.95
N ARG A 41 -10.78 -5.65 3.01
CA ARG A 41 -11.67 -5.32 4.13
C ARG A 41 -12.76 -4.29 3.77
N GLU A 42 -12.53 -3.51 2.70
CA GLU A 42 -13.49 -2.53 2.20
C GLU A 42 -14.44 -3.09 1.13
N ALA A 43 -14.16 -4.31 0.62
CA ALA A 43 -14.95 -4.97 -0.42
C ALA A 43 -16.31 -5.45 0.08
#